data_AF-A0A7G7LGA8-F1
#
_entry.id   AF-A0A7G7LGA8-F1
#
_cell.length_a   1.000
_cell.length_b   1.000
_cell.length_c   1.000
_cell.angle_alpha   90.00
_cell.angle_beta   90.00
_cell.angle_gamma   90.00
#
_symmetry.space_group_name_H-M   'P 1'
#
loop_
_entity.id
_entity.type
_entity.pdbx_description
1 polymer ?
#
loop_
_entity_poly.entity_id
_entity_poly.type
_entity_poly.pdbx_seq_one_letter_code
_entity_poly.pdbx_strand_id
1 'polypeptide(L)'
;MHAQTLRQYDRLGLVRPGRTPGGGRRYSPRDVALLREVQRLSQEDGVNLAGIKRIIELESQVEALQLRVHELLAELDGAQRRAMAAESAVRSGFRPDLGHPDPGTALVVWRPRGPRGSR
;
A
#
# COMPACT_ATOMS: atom_id res chain seq x y z
N MET A 1 -0.60 20.98 -35.18
CA MET A 1 0.08 21.51 -33.98
C MET A 1 1.38 22.17 -34.37
N HIS A 2 1.66 23.37 -33.84
CA HIS A 2 2.85 24.14 -34.18
C HIS A 2 3.94 23.95 -33.12
N ALA A 3 5.22 24.02 -33.51
CA ALA A 3 6.35 23.79 -32.61
C ALA A 3 6.40 24.75 -31.41
N GLN A 4 5.83 25.95 -31.54
CA GLN A 4 5.75 26.95 -30.45
C GLN A 4 4.79 26.53 -29.34
N THR A 5 3.63 25.96 -29.69
CA THR A 5 2.65 25.43 -28.75
C THR A 5 3.21 24.23 -27.98
N LEU A 6 3.93 23.34 -28.68
CA LEU A 6 4.63 22.21 -28.04
C LEU A 6 5.67 22.66 -27.00
N ARG A 7 6.41 23.74 -27.31
CA ARG A 7 7.36 24.36 -26.36
C ARG A 7 6.65 25.01 -25.17
N GLN A 8 5.46 25.58 -25.37
CA GLN A 8 4.67 26.15 -24.29
C GLN A 8 4.19 25.06 -23.34
N TYR A 9 3.64 23.95 -23.87
CA TYR A 9 3.15 22.85 -23.05
C TYR A 9 4.26 22.12 -22.30
N ASP A 10 5.42 21.95 -22.93
CA ASP A 10 6.64 21.48 -22.26
C ASP A 10 7.07 22.38 -21.10
N ARG A 11 7.13 23.72 -21.32
CA ARG A 11 7.49 24.66 -20.25
C ARG A 11 6.51 24.65 -19.08
N LEU A 12 5.23 24.41 -19.36
CA LEU A 12 4.21 24.26 -18.33
C LEU A 12 4.33 22.92 -17.59
N GLY A 13 5.10 21.97 -18.11
CA GLY A 13 5.29 20.64 -17.54
C GLY A 13 4.16 19.66 -17.83
N LEU A 14 3.32 19.96 -18.83
CA LEU A 14 2.22 19.08 -19.26
C LEU A 14 2.72 17.80 -19.93
N VAL A 15 3.90 17.86 -20.53
CA VAL A 15 4.60 16.72 -21.13
C VAL A 15 6.09 16.83 -20.84
N ARG A 16 6.75 15.69 -20.69
CA ARG A 16 8.21 15.60 -20.54
C ARG A 16 8.80 14.91 -21.77
N PRO A 17 9.21 15.65 -22.82
CA PRO A 17 9.80 15.04 -23.99
C PRO A 17 11.14 14.39 -23.65
N GLY A 18 11.39 13.22 -24.26
CA GLY A 18 12.73 12.68 -24.34
C GLY A 18 13.65 13.65 -25.10
N ARG A 19 14.91 13.74 -24.71
CA ARG A 19 15.91 14.53 -25.44
C ARG A 19 16.69 13.64 -26.39
N THR A 20 16.91 14.13 -27.60
CA THR A 20 17.84 13.52 -28.56
C THR A 20 19.27 14.00 -28.29
N PRO A 21 20.29 13.25 -28.75
CA PRO A 21 21.70 13.68 -28.63
C PRO A 21 21.97 15.07 -29.24
N GLY A 22 21.22 15.46 -30.27
CA GLY A 22 21.31 16.78 -30.91
C GLY A 22 20.44 17.88 -30.27
N GLY A 23 19.90 17.66 -29.07
CA GLY A 23 19.09 18.66 -28.35
C GLY A 23 17.63 18.81 -28.84
N GLY A 24 17.23 18.04 -29.85
CA GLY A 24 15.83 17.96 -30.30
C GLY A 24 14.94 17.23 -29.30
N ARG A 25 13.66 17.61 -29.27
CA ARG A 25 12.62 17.03 -28.39
C ARG A 25 11.94 15.87 -29.10
N ARG A 26 11.86 14.72 -28.43
CA ARG A 26 11.10 13.55 -28.87
C ARG A 26 9.90 13.34 -27.97
N TYR A 27 8.73 13.29 -28.57
CA TYR A 27 7.48 12.97 -27.89
C TYR A 27 7.15 11.51 -28.17
N SER A 28 6.77 10.76 -27.14
CA SER A 28 6.21 9.43 -27.31
C SER A 28 4.82 9.50 -27.93
N PRO A 29 4.28 8.41 -28.49
CA PRO A 29 2.91 8.37 -28.98
C PRO A 29 1.88 8.77 -27.90
N ARG A 30 2.14 8.39 -26.64
CA ARG A 30 1.30 8.79 -25.49
C ARG A 30 1.34 10.30 -25.26
N ASP A 31 2.52 10.91 -25.30
CA ASP A 31 2.65 12.37 -25.15
C ASP A 31 1.90 13.10 -26.27
N VAL A 32 1.98 12.60 -27.51
CA VAL A 32 1.28 13.21 -28.65
C VAL A 32 -0.24 13.13 -28.48
N ALA A 33 -0.76 12.00 -27.98
CA ALA A 33 -2.19 11.85 -27.69
C ALA A 33 -2.64 12.84 -26.60
N LEU A 34 -1.88 12.94 -25.51
CA LEU A 34 -2.14 13.88 -24.42
C LEU A 34 -2.14 15.33 -24.94
N LEU A 35 -1.15 15.71 -25.75
CA LEU A 35 -1.05 17.05 -26.32
C LEU A 35 -2.27 17.40 -27.18
N ARG A 36 -2.75 16.46 -28.01
CA ARG A 36 -3.97 16.66 -28.82
C ARG A 36 -5.20 16.87 -27.95
N GLU A 37 -5.31 16.10 -26.87
CA GLU A 37 -6.45 16.22 -25.95
C GLU A 37 -6.42 17.55 -25.18
N VAL A 38 -5.25 17.95 -24.68
CA VAL A 38 -5.04 19.27 -24.06
C VAL A 38 -5.42 20.39 -25.03
N GLN A 39 -5.05 20.27 -26.30
CA GLN A 39 -5.41 21.26 -27.32
C GLN A 39 -6.92 21.30 -27.54
N ARG A 40 -7.57 20.14 -27.62
CA ARG A 40 -9.03 20.03 -27.78
C ARG A 40 -9.76 20.70 -26.61
N LEU A 41 -9.43 20.32 -25.37
CA LEU A 41 -9.99 20.89 -24.15
C LEU A 41 -9.75 22.40 -24.02
N SER A 42 -8.57 22.89 -24.45
CA SER A 42 -8.27 24.32 -24.42
C SER A 42 -9.05 25.11 -25.48
N GLN A 43 -9.35 24.53 -26.64
CA GLN A 43 -10.02 25.22 -27.75
C GLN A 43 -11.55 25.11 -27.69
N GLU A 44 -12.08 23.95 -27.30
CA GLU A 44 -13.52 23.67 -27.24
C GLU A 44 -14.13 24.11 -25.91
N ASP A 45 -13.46 23.80 -24.79
CA ASP A 45 -14.02 24.02 -23.44
C ASP A 45 -13.44 25.26 -22.74
N GLY A 46 -12.50 25.97 -23.38
CA GLY A 46 -11.89 27.19 -22.82
C GLY A 46 -11.06 26.97 -21.55
N VAL A 47 -10.65 25.72 -21.29
CA VAL A 47 -9.98 25.34 -20.04
C VAL A 47 -8.56 25.91 -19.99
N ASN A 48 -8.22 26.57 -18.89
CA ASN A 48 -6.88 27.09 -18.64
C ASN A 48 -5.87 25.92 -18.52
N LEU A 49 -4.72 26.05 -19.19
CA LEU A 49 -3.62 25.08 -19.16
C LEU A 49 -3.13 24.75 -17.73
N ALA A 50 -3.25 25.70 -16.80
CA ALA A 50 -2.97 25.47 -15.38
C ALA A 50 -3.96 24.48 -14.74
N GLY A 51 -5.23 24.55 -15.12
CA GLY A 51 -6.27 23.60 -14.68
C GLY A 51 -6.03 22.21 -15.25
N ILE A 52 -5.69 22.12 -16.55
CA ILE A 52 -5.35 20.85 -17.20
C ILE A 52 -4.15 20.18 -16.51
N LYS A 53 -3.10 20.95 -16.21
CA LYS A 53 -1.95 20.45 -15.44
C LYS A 53 -2.39 19.90 -14.08
N ARG A 54 -3.24 20.65 -13.36
CA ARG A 54 -3.71 20.24 -12.05
C ARG A 54 -4.53 18.95 -12.10
N ILE A 55 -5.36 18.77 -13.14
CA ILE A 55 -6.12 17.54 -13.35
C ILE A 55 -5.18 16.35 -13.55
N ILE A 56 -4.20 16.46 -14.45
CA ILE A 56 -3.23 15.39 -14.71
C ILE A 56 -2.44 15.02 -13.44
N GLU A 57 -2.01 16.03 -12.68
CA GLU A 57 -1.33 15.81 -11.40
C GLU A 57 -2.21 15.09 -10.38
N LEU A 58 -3.51 15.43 -10.34
CA LEU A 58 -4.48 14.79 -9.45
C LEU A 58 -4.78 13.36 -9.90
N GLU A 59 -4.93 13.11 -11.19
CA GLU A 59 -5.12 11.76 -11.74
C GLU A 59 -3.95 10.85 -11.38
N SER A 60 -2.71 11.33 -11.52
CA SER A 60 -1.52 10.58 -11.12
C SER A 60 -1.47 10.32 -9.61
N GLN A 61 -1.90 11.28 -8.77
CA GLN A 61 -2.00 11.08 -7.33
C GLN A 61 -3.07 10.05 -6.98
N VAL A 62 -4.22 10.08 -7.65
CA VAL A 62 -5.30 9.11 -7.45
C VAL A 62 -4.83 7.72 -7.84
N GLU A 63 -4.13 7.56 -8.96
CA GLU A 63 -3.57 6.28 -9.39
C GLU A 63 -2.56 5.74 -8.36
N ALA A 64 -1.67 6.59 -7.85
CA ALA A 64 -0.70 6.20 -6.82
C ALA A 64 -1.38 5.81 -5.50
N LEU A 65 -2.42 6.56 -5.08
CA LEU A 65 -3.20 6.25 -3.89
C LEU A 65 -3.98 4.95 -4.03
N GLN A 66 -4.57 4.69 -5.20
CA GLN A 66 -5.27 3.44 -5.49
C GLN A 66 -4.31 2.25 -5.40
N LEU A 67 -3.12 2.36 -5.98
CA LEU A 67 -2.07 1.33 -5.85
C LEU A 67 -1.74 1.09 -4.38
N ARG A 68 -1.55 2.15 -3.60
CA ARG A 68 -1.21 2.04 -2.18
C ARG A 68 -2.33 1.40 -1.36
N VAL A 69 -3.59 1.72 -1.65
CA VAL A 69 -4.75 1.08 -1.01
C VAL A 69 -4.77 -0.41 -1.33
N HIS A 70 -4.53 -0.79 -2.59
CA HIS A 70 -4.46 -2.20 -2.99
C HIS A 70 -3.36 -2.96 -2.25
N GLU A 71 -2.16 -2.38 -2.13
CA GLU A 71 -1.07 -2.98 -1.35
C GLU A 71 -1.46 -3.20 0.12
N LEU A 72 -2.02 -2.19 0.78
CA LEU A 72 -2.40 -2.27 2.18
C LEU A 72 -3.52 -3.28 2.43
N LEU A 73 -4.49 -3.38 1.51
CA LEU A 73 -5.55 -4.39 1.59
C LEU A 73 -4.98 -5.81 1.46
N ALA A 74 -4.01 -6.02 0.58
CA ALA A 74 -3.33 -7.30 0.43
C ALA A 74 -2.52 -7.68 1.68
N GLU A 75 -1.83 -6.71 2.30
CA GLU A 75 -1.12 -6.91 3.57
C GLU A 75 -2.07 -7.28 4.71
N LEU A 76 -3.22 -6.60 4.81
CA LEU A 76 -4.23 -6.86 5.84
C LEU A 76 -4.81 -8.27 5.69
N ASP A 77 -5.20 -8.67 4.48
CA ASP A 77 -5.69 -10.03 4.20
C ASP A 77 -4.64 -11.09 4.56
N GLY A 78 -3.37 -10.85 4.18
CA GLY A 78 -2.27 -11.72 4.56
C GLY A 78 -2.04 -11.82 6.08
N ALA A 79 -2.23 -10.73 6.82
CA ALA A 79 -2.17 -10.73 8.28
C ALA A 79 -3.35 -11.49 8.91
N GLN A 80 -4.57 -11.27 8.41
CA GLN A 80 -5.78 -11.96 8.88
C GLN A 80 -5.69 -13.48 8.69
N ARG A 81 -5.23 -13.93 7.51
CA ARG A 81 -5.03 -15.36 7.25
C ARG A 81 -4.01 -15.99 8.20
N ARG A 82 -2.91 -15.29 8.51
CA ARG A 82 -1.90 -15.77 9.48
C ARG A 82 -2.48 -15.86 10.89
N ALA A 83 -3.26 -14.86 11.31
CA ALA A 83 -3.93 -14.87 12.61
C ALA A 83 -4.91 -16.06 12.72
N MET A 84 -5.78 -16.25 11.72
CA MET A 84 -6.74 -17.36 11.69
C MET A 84 -6.06 -18.74 11.70
N ALA A 85 -4.95 -18.89 10.95
CA ALA A 85 -4.17 -20.12 10.94
C ALA A 85 -3.53 -20.39 12.32
N ALA A 86 -2.98 -19.36 12.97
CA ALA A 86 -2.42 -19.47 14.31
C ALA A 86 -3.49 -19.85 15.35
N GLU A 87 -4.66 -19.21 15.32
CA GLU A 87 -5.79 -19.54 16.20
C GLU A 87 -6.27 -21.00 16.01
N SER A 88 -6.37 -21.46 14.76
CA SER A 88 -6.77 -22.83 14.44
C SER A 88 -5.73 -23.86 14.88
N ALA A 89 -4.45 -23.54 14.74
CA ALA A 89 -3.34 -24.38 15.23
C ALA A 89 -3.36 -24.49 16.76
N VAL A 90 -3.61 -23.39 17.47
CA VAL A 90 -3.76 -23.41 18.94
C VAL A 90 -4.94 -24.27 19.36
N ARG A 91 -6.10 -24.14 18.70
CA ARG A 91 -7.31 -24.93 19.02
C ARG A 91 -7.13 -26.43 18.75
N SER A 92 -6.41 -26.81 17.69
CA SER A 92 -6.12 -28.22 17.37
C SER A 92 -4.99 -28.82 18.23
N GLY A 93 -4.04 -27.99 18.70
CA GLY A 93 -3.02 -28.37 19.66
C GLY A 93 -3.54 -28.48 21.11
N PHE A 94 -4.66 -27.84 21.43
CA PHE A 94 -5.35 -27.98 22.71
C PHE A 94 -6.18 -29.27 22.70
N ARG A 95 -5.53 -30.43 22.86
CA ARG A 95 -6.20 -31.62 23.41
C ARG A 95 -6.23 -31.41 24.93
N PRO A 96 -7.37 -31.06 25.55
CA PRO A 96 -7.46 -31.25 26.98
C PRO A 96 -7.47 -32.76 27.14
N ASP A 97 -6.32 -33.31 27.55
CA ASP A 97 -6.29 -34.64 28.15
C ASP A 97 -7.12 -34.55 29.42
N LEU A 98 -8.44 -34.61 29.26
CA LEU A 98 -9.40 -34.88 30.32
C LEU A 98 -9.26 -36.37 30.64
N GLY A 99 -8.06 -36.74 31.10
CA GLY A 99 -7.89 -37.88 31.97
C GLY A 99 -8.83 -37.66 33.13
N HIS A 100 -9.84 -38.51 33.21
CA HIS A 100 -10.72 -38.59 34.36
C HIS A 100 -9.85 -38.60 35.63
N PRO A 101 -9.99 -37.66 36.57
CA PRO A 101 -9.22 -37.73 37.80
C PRO A 101 -9.73 -38.96 38.55
N ASP A 102 -8.91 -40.00 38.60
CA ASP A 102 -9.12 -41.13 39.48
C ASP A 102 -9.20 -40.57 40.92
N PRO A 103 -10.30 -40.76 41.67
CA PRO A 103 -10.43 -40.25 43.03
C PRO A 103 -9.62 -41.16 43.98
N GLY A 104 -8.32 -41.28 43.72
CA GLY A 104 -7.34 -41.95 44.55
C GLY A 104 -6.63 -40.93 45.42
N THR A 105 -7.08 -40.86 46.67
CA THR A 105 -6.61 -40.02 47.76
C THR A 105 -5.08 -39.90 47.84
N ALA A 106 -4.54 -38.70 47.64
CA ALA A 106 -3.18 -38.35 48.06
C ALA A 106 -3.17 -37.00 48.78
N LEU A 107 -3.56 -37.03 50.05
CA LEU A 107 -3.30 -35.95 51.02
C LEU A 107 -1.79 -35.89 51.27
N VAL A 108 -1.12 -34.87 50.73
CA VAL A 108 0.27 -34.57 51.08
C VAL A 108 0.28 -33.55 52.22
N VAL A 109 0.70 -34.00 53.40
CA VAL A 109 0.92 -33.14 54.58
C VAL A 109 2.21 -32.36 54.38
N TRP A 110 2.08 -31.05 54.23
CA TRP A 110 3.21 -30.12 54.21
C TRP A 110 3.74 -29.91 55.64
N ARG A 111 5.04 -30.15 55.87
CA ARG A 111 5.74 -29.80 57.12
C ARG A 111 6.84 -28.77 56.84
N PRO A 112 6.82 -27.58 57.48
CA PRO A 112 7.92 -26.64 57.39
C PRO A 112 9.12 -27.13 58.20
N ARG A 113 10.31 -27.12 57.59
CA ARG A 113 11.59 -27.28 58.30
C ARG A 113 11.86 -26.02 59.13
N GLY A 114 11.82 -26.15 60.46
CA GLY A 114 12.23 -25.08 61.36
C GLY A 114 13.74 -24.81 61.26
N PRO A 115 14.17 -23.54 61.28
CA PRO A 115 15.59 -23.20 61.31
C PRO A 115 16.20 -23.56 62.67
N ARG A 116 17.34 -24.25 62.61
CA ARG A 116 18.23 -24.54 63.74
C ARG A 116 18.89 -23.24 64.22
N GLY A 117 18.82 -22.97 65.52
CA GLY A 117 20.00 -22.60 66.28
C GLY A 117 20.10 -21.18 66.89
N SER A 118 20.74 -21.18 68.06
CA SER A 118 21.22 -20.09 68.94
C SER A 118 20.17 -19.56 69.91
N ARG A 119 20.42 -19.49 71.23
CA ARG A 119 21.67 -19.43 71.99
C ARG A 119 21.43 -19.88 73.42
#